data_AF-A0A7X7LPB4-F1
#
_entry.id   AF-A0A7X7LPB4-F1
#
_cell.length_a   1.000
_cell.length_b   1.000
_cell.length_c   1.000
_cell.angle_alpha   90.00
_cell.angle_beta   90.00
_cell.angle_gamma   90.00
#
_symmetry.space_group_name_H-M   'P 1'
#
loop_
_entity.id
_entity.type
_entity.pdbx_description
1 polymer ?
#
loop_
_entity_poly.entity_id
_entity_poly.type
_entity_poly.pdbx_seq_one_letter_code
_entity_poly.pdbx_strand_id
1 'polypeptide(L)' 'MEWMITANEPGKTYLMQGNEAISRGALEAGIRFAAAYPGSPSSEILTMLGHVA' A
#
# COMPACT_ATOMS: atom_id res chain seq x y z
N MET A 1 3.77 12.33 -7.84
CA MET A 1 4.75 11.25 -7.58
C MET A 1 4.07 9.98 -8.02
N GLU A 2 4.70 9.16 -8.84
CA GLU A 2 4.12 7.88 -9.27
C GLU A 2 4.28 6.88 -8.13
N TRP A 3 3.17 6.35 -7.62
CA TRP A 3 3.17 5.53 -6.42
C TRP A 3 3.41 4.06 -6.79
N MET A 4 4.54 3.51 -6.36
CA MET A 4 4.96 2.12 -6.64
C MET A 4 3.92 1.08 -6.21
N ILE A 5 3.04 1.41 -5.27
CA ILE A 5 1.95 0.54 -4.83
C ILE A 5 0.93 0.16 -5.93
N THR A 6 0.89 0.87 -7.07
CA THR A 6 0.03 0.53 -8.22
C THR A 6 0.79 0.09 -9.48
N ALA A 7 2.12 0.08 -9.45
CA ALA A 7 2.93 -0.23 -10.62
C ALA A 7 2.75 -1.70 -11.05
N ASN A 8 2.51 -1.93 -12.35
CA ASN A 8 2.32 -3.26 -12.93
C ASN A 8 3.45 -3.59 -13.92
N GLU A 9 4.65 -3.81 -13.39
CA GLU A 9 5.85 -4.17 -14.16
C GLU A 9 6.41 -5.53 -13.64
N PRO A 10 5.90 -6.68 -14.13
CA PRO A 10 6.35 -7.99 -13.66
C PRO A 10 7.86 -8.19 -13.79
N GLY A 11 8.48 -8.75 -12.74
CA GLY A 11 9.92 -8.99 -12.69
C GLY A 11 10.78 -7.78 -12.28
N LYS A 12 10.17 -6.60 -12.08
CA LYS A 12 10.86 -5.42 -11.57
C LYS A 12 10.89 -5.41 -10.05
N THR A 13 12.04 -5.06 -9.50
CA THR A 13 12.23 -4.87 -8.05
C THR A 13 12.09 -3.39 -7.71
N TYR A 14 11.34 -3.10 -6.65
CA TYR A 14 11.16 -1.76 -6.11
C TYR A 14 11.64 -1.69 -4.67
N LEU A 15 12.22 -0.56 -4.29
CA LEU A 15 12.47 -0.25 -2.88
C LEU A 15 11.22 0.44 -2.33
N MET A 16 10.65 -0.12 -1.26
CA MET A 16 9.41 0.35 -0.66
C MET A 16 9.61 0.56 0.85
N GLN A 17 8.95 1.57 1.41
CA GLN A 17 8.73 1.66 2.85
C GLN A 17 7.82 0.52 3.33
N GLY A 18 7.89 0.16 4.61
CA GLY A 18 7.07 -0.92 5.16
C GLY A 18 5.56 -0.71 4.96
N ASN A 19 5.09 0.53 5.12
CA ASN A 19 3.68 0.89 4.91
C ASN A 19 3.26 0.76 3.45
N GLU A 20 4.14 1.08 2.50
CA GLU A 20 3.89 0.92 1.07
C GLU A 20 3.80 -0.57 0.71
N ALA A 21 4.73 -1.39 1.22
CA ALA A 21 4.74 -2.82 0.97
C ALA A 21 3.47 -3.51 1.49
N ILE A 22 2.99 -3.13 2.68
CA ILE A 22 1.73 -3.65 3.23
C ILE A 22 0.54 -3.21 2.39
N SER A 23 0.48 -1.92 2.02
CA SER A 23 -0.62 -1.39 1.20
C SER A 23 -0.68 -2.08 -0.16
N ARG A 24 0.48 -2.31 -0.80
CA ARG A 24 0.60 -3.07 -2.05
C ARG A 24 0.06 -4.49 -1.89
N GLY A 25 0.50 -5.22 -0.87
CA GLY A 25 0.06 -6.58 -0.62
C GLY A 25 -1.45 -6.68 -0.38
N ALA A 26 -2.03 -5.69 0.31
CA ALA A 26 -3.48 -5.62 0.51
C ALA A 26 -4.25 -5.43 -0.81
N LEU A 27 -3.77 -4.54 -1.70
CA LEU A 27 -4.37 -4.35 -3.02
C LEU A 27 -4.27 -5.61 -3.88
N GLU A 28 -3.11 -6.27 -3.90
CA GLU A 28 -2.91 -7.53 -4.63
C GLU A 28 -3.79 -8.67 -4.10
N ALA A 29 -4.06 -8.69 -2.79
CA ALA A 29 -5.00 -9.63 -2.17
C ALA A 29 -6.47 -9.33 -2.52
N GLY A 30 -6.76 -8.20 -3.15
CA GLY A 30 -8.11 -7.84 -3.58
C GLY A 30 -9.05 -7.47 -2.43
N ILE A 31 -8.52 -6.89 -1.34
CA ILE A 31 -9.35 -6.46 -0.21
C ILE A 31 -10.43 -5.48 -0.66
N ARG A 32 -11.60 -5.54 -0.02
CA ARG A 32 -12.75 -4.68 -0.34
C ARG A 32 -13.11 -3.69 0.76
N PHE A 33 -12.49 -3.83 1.92
CA PHE A 33 -12.70 -2.98 3.09
C PHE A 33 -11.40 -2.90 3.90
N ALA A 34 -11.08 -1.72 4.40
CA ALA A 34 -9.96 -1.47 5.30
C ALA A 34 -10.40 -0.51 6.41
N ALA A 35 -9.91 -0.76 7.62
CA ALA A 35 -10.06 0.13 8.76
C ALA A 35 -8.77 0.10 9.57
N ALA A 36 -8.40 1.24 10.16
CA ALA A 36 -7.22 1.34 11.01
C ALA A 36 -7.44 2.37 12.12
N TYR A 37 -6.78 2.14 13.25
CA TYR A 37 -6.56 3.17 14.26
C TYR A 37 -5.19 3.82 13.99
N PRO A 38 -5.09 5.15 13.91
CA PRO A 38 -3.85 5.82 13.53
C PRO A 38 -2.77 5.65 14.62
N GLY A 39 -1.52 5.49 14.18
CA GLY A 39 -0.35 5.38 15.06
C GLY A 39 0.78 4.55 14.46
N SER A 40 1.99 4.71 14.99
CA SER A 40 3.14 3.88 14.60
C SER A 40 2.92 2.43 15.09
N PRO A 41 3.30 1.41 14.29
CA PRO A 41 4.02 1.45 13.02
C PRO A 41 3.14 1.58 11.75
N SER A 42 1.82 1.72 11.89
CA SER A 42 0.83 1.65 10.78
C SER A 42 0.33 3.00 10.26
N SER A 43 0.96 4.11 10.63
CA SER A 43 0.42 5.46 10.49
C SER A 43 -0.07 5.82 9.08
N GLU A 44 0.55 5.25 8.04
CA GLU A 44 0.32 5.68 6.65
C GLU A 44 -0.46 4.65 5.83
N ILE A 45 -0.68 3.42 6.34
CA ILE A 45 -1.26 2.32 5.55
C ILE A 45 -2.68 2.68 5.07
N LEU A 46 -3.55 3.11 5.99
CA LEU A 46 -4.94 3.44 5.63
C LEU A 46 -5.00 4.66 4.71
N THR A 47 -4.17 5.67 4.95
CA THR A 47 -4.04 6.85 4.09
C THR A 47 -3.60 6.44 2.69
N MET A 48 -2.58 5.59 2.57
CA MET A 48 -2.08 5.12 1.28
C MET A 48 -3.13 4.34 0.49
N LEU A 49 -3.88 3.44 1.14
CA LEU A 49 -5.00 2.73 0.51
C LEU A 49 -6.07 3.71 0.01
N GLY A 50 -6.44 4.72 0.80
CA GLY A 50 -7.44 5.72 0.41
C GLY A 50 -7.02 6.63 -0.76
N HIS A 51 -5.75 6.64 -1.17
CA HIS A 51 -5.31 7.36 -2.36
C HIS A 51 -5.44 6.56 -3.67
N VAL A 52 -5.62 5.23 -3.58
CA VAL A 52 -5.53 4.33 -4.75
C VAL A 52 -6.72 3.39 -4.90
N ALA A 53 -7.61 3.32 -3.91
CA ALA A 53 -8.79 2.44 -3.87
C ALA A 53 -10.06 3.20 -3.48
#